data_AF-G5IIN6-F1
#
_entry.id   AF-G5IIN6-F1
#
_cell.length_a   1.000
_cell.length_b   1.000
_cell.length_c   1.000
_cell.angle_alpha   90.00
_cell.angle_beta   90.00
_cell.angle_gamma   90.00
#
_symmetry.space_group_name_H-M   'P 1'
#
loop_
_entity.id
_entity.type
_entity.pdbx_description
1 polymer ?
#
loop_
_entity_poly.entity_id
_entity_poly.type
_entity_poly.pdbx_seq_one_letter_code
_entity_poly.pdbx_strand_id
1 'polypeptide(L)'
;MISISSQVEKYRTIVEKKIKRYGKCNTIIIGKFAGKDNAFLIQNAFPIIRKYLDHVHTIENIPVTIHNKLNRDLTVNLREVLAMYNRGIRLIFPDIKYIQRKMEEELI
;
A
#
# COMPACT_ATOMS: atom_id res chain seq x y z
N MET A 1 4.31 3.11 -4.65
CA MET A 1 3.61 1.83 -4.88
C MET A 1 3.16 1.25 -3.55
N ILE A 2 2.00 0.57 -3.51
CA ILE A 2 1.51 -0.20 -2.36
C ILE A 2 1.43 -1.66 -2.79
N SER A 3 1.99 -2.58 -2.02
CA SER A 3 1.92 -4.02 -2.33
C SER A 3 0.53 -4.59 -2.09
N ILE A 4 0.12 -5.56 -2.92
CA ILE A 4 -1.16 -6.28 -2.79
C ILE A 4 -0.86 -7.74 -2.45
N SER A 5 -1.70 -8.38 -1.64
CA SER A 5 -1.62 -9.81 -1.34
C SER A 5 -3.00 -10.46 -1.37
N SER A 6 -3.07 -11.66 -1.94
CA SER A 6 -4.25 -12.52 -1.92
C SER A 6 -4.46 -13.28 -0.60
N GLN A 7 -3.51 -13.22 0.35
CA GLN A 7 -3.60 -13.89 1.66
C GLN A 7 -4.54 -13.14 2.63
N VAL A 8 -5.81 -12.98 2.25
CA VAL A 8 -6.79 -12.13 2.96
C VAL A 8 -6.96 -12.54 4.41
N GLU A 9 -7.14 -13.82 4.71
CA GLU A 9 -7.40 -14.31 6.08
C GLU A 9 -6.27 -14.01 7.06
N LYS A 10 -5.02 -14.16 6.60
CA LYS A 10 -3.83 -13.77 7.37
C LYS A 10 -3.87 -12.29 7.72
N TYR A 11 -4.18 -11.43 6.75
CA TYR A 11 -4.17 -9.99 6.95
C TYR A 11 -5.41 -9.48 7.70
N ARG A 12 -6.59 -10.11 7.57
CA ARG A 12 -7.76 -9.85 8.42
C ARG A 12 -7.44 -10.06 9.90
N THR A 13 -6.79 -11.17 10.23
CA THR A 13 -6.33 -11.45 11.60
C THR A 13 -5.40 -10.36 12.14
N ILE A 14 -4.49 -9.83 11.30
CA ILE A 14 -3.57 -8.75 11.70
C ILE A 14 -4.32 -7.42 11.89
N VAL A 15 -5.25 -7.11 10.98
CA VAL A 15 -6.10 -5.90 11.06
C VAL A 15 -6.91 -5.90 12.35
N GLU A 16 -7.59 -7.01 12.67
CA GLU A 16 -8.39 -7.15 13.88
C GLU A 16 -7.54 -6.98 15.16
N LYS A 17 -6.36 -7.60 15.20
CA LYS A 17 -5.43 -7.42 16.33
C LYS A 17 -4.99 -5.97 16.49
N LYS A 18 -4.73 -5.25 15.38
CA LYS A 18 -4.36 -3.83 15.40
C LYS A 18 -5.54 -2.96 15.85
N ILE A 19 -6.75 -3.21 15.37
CA ILE A 19 -7.96 -2.49 15.79
C ILE A 19 -8.22 -2.72 17.28
N LYS A 20 -8.15 -3.97 17.77
CA LYS A 20 -8.34 -4.27 19.19
C LYS A 20 -7.32 -3.55 20.09
N ARG A 21 -6.08 -3.39 19.62
CA ARG A 21 -5.01 -2.75 20.40
C ARG A 21 -4.99 -1.22 20.31
N TYR A 22 -5.29 -0.65 19.15
CA TYR A 22 -5.07 0.76 18.85
C TYR A 22 -6.33 1.53 18.43
N GLY A 23 -7.49 0.86 18.37
CA GLY A 23 -8.75 1.42 17.90
C GLY A 23 -8.86 1.55 16.37
N LYS A 24 -7.74 1.43 15.63
CA LYS A 24 -7.72 1.52 14.16
C LYS A 24 -6.55 0.74 13.54
N CYS A 25 -6.63 0.51 12.22
CA CYS A 25 -5.53 -0.03 11.42
C CYS A 25 -5.36 0.78 10.13
N ASN A 26 -4.33 1.62 10.07
CA ASN A 26 -4.02 2.41 8.87
C ASN A 26 -2.98 1.75 7.94
N THR A 27 -2.37 0.64 8.39
CA THR A 27 -1.22 0.02 7.72
C THR A 27 -1.59 -1.09 6.75
N ILE A 28 -2.83 -1.59 6.82
CA ILE A 28 -3.37 -2.67 5.99
C ILE A 28 -4.83 -2.37 5.74
N ILE A 29 -5.27 -2.43 4.47
CA ILE A 29 -6.67 -2.29 4.08
C ILE A 29 -7.10 -3.56 3.34
N ILE A 30 -8.26 -4.12 3.71
CA ILE A 30 -8.91 -5.18 2.93
C ILE A 30 -9.88 -4.52 1.95
N GLY A 31 -9.74 -4.82 0.67
CA GLY A 31 -10.56 -4.22 -0.37
C GLY A 31 -10.67 -5.11 -1.60
N LYS A 32 -11.61 -4.78 -2.49
CA LYS A 32 -11.79 -5.53 -3.74
C LYS A 32 -10.84 -5.04 -4.82
N PHE A 33 -10.15 -5.98 -5.46
CA PHE A 33 -9.40 -5.80 -6.70
C PHE A 33 -9.82 -6.93 -7.63
N ALA A 34 -10.15 -6.62 -8.88
CA ALA A 34 -10.57 -7.65 -9.83
C ALA A 34 -11.77 -8.52 -9.34
N GLY A 35 -12.72 -7.92 -8.61
CA GLY A 35 -13.86 -8.63 -8.02
C GLY A 35 -13.53 -9.53 -6.80
N LYS A 36 -12.25 -9.71 -6.47
CA LYS A 36 -11.78 -10.54 -5.36
C LYS A 36 -11.30 -9.69 -4.19
N ASP A 37 -11.55 -10.16 -2.98
CA ASP A 37 -10.95 -9.57 -1.78
C ASP A 37 -9.43 -9.71 -1.83
N ASN A 38 -8.73 -8.63 -1.51
CA ASN A 38 -7.28 -8.55 -1.44
C ASN A 38 -6.86 -7.69 -0.25
N ALA A 39 -5.65 -7.92 0.26
CA ALA A 39 -5.02 -7.09 1.27
C ALA A 39 -4.04 -6.10 0.62
N PHE A 40 -4.23 -4.82 0.90
CA PHE A 40 -3.36 -3.73 0.45
C PHE A 40 -2.45 -3.33 1.62
N LEU A 41 -1.14 -3.48 1.42
CA LEU A 41 -0.13 -3.43 2.48
C LEU A 41 0.57 -2.06 2.49
N ILE A 42 -0.04 -1.07 3.12
CA ILE A 42 0.52 0.29 3.25
C ILE A 42 1.85 0.28 4.03
N GLN A 43 1.99 -0.61 5.01
CA GLN A 43 3.26 -0.87 5.70
C GLN A 43 4.39 -1.36 4.79
N ASN A 44 4.10 -1.79 3.56
CA ASN A 44 5.09 -2.17 2.56
C ASN A 44 5.19 -1.13 1.43
N ALA A 45 4.65 0.08 1.60
CA ALA A 45 4.69 1.09 0.57
C ALA A 45 6.12 1.60 0.33
N PHE A 46 6.44 1.88 -0.94
CA PHE A 46 7.76 2.39 -1.34
C PHE A 46 7.67 3.29 -2.58
N PRO A 47 8.61 4.23 -2.78
CA PRO A 47 8.66 5.09 -3.96
C PRO A 47 9.18 4.32 -5.18
N ILE A 48 8.66 4.65 -6.36
CA ILE A 48 9.04 4.01 -7.63
C ILE A 48 8.89 5.02 -8.77
N ILE A 49 9.74 4.90 -9.80
CA ILE A 49 9.66 5.68 -11.04
C ILE A 49 9.12 4.85 -12.20
N ARG A 50 8.69 5.54 -13.27
CA ARG A 50 8.09 4.92 -14.45
C ARG A 50 8.99 3.87 -15.12
N LYS A 51 10.32 4.05 -15.05
CA LYS A 51 11.32 3.10 -15.58
C LYS A 51 11.14 1.67 -15.05
N TYR A 52 10.64 1.50 -13.83
CA TYR A 52 10.42 0.19 -13.20
C TYR A 52 8.97 -0.29 -13.27
N LEU A 53 8.11 0.41 -14.03
CA LEU A 53 6.73 -0.01 -14.30
C LEU A 53 6.69 -0.69 -15.67
N ASP A 54 6.60 -2.01 -15.65
CA ASP A 54 6.60 -2.85 -16.84
C ASP A 54 5.22 -2.86 -17.53
N HIS A 55 4.19 -3.34 -16.82
CA HIS A 55 2.82 -3.43 -17.35
C HIS A 55 1.77 -3.10 -16.29
N VAL A 56 0.63 -2.57 -16.74
CA VAL A 56 -0.57 -2.44 -15.90
C VAL A 56 -1.23 -3.81 -15.79
N HIS A 57 -1.74 -4.15 -14.60
CA HIS A 57 -2.46 -5.41 -14.42
C HIS A 57 -3.79 -5.39 -15.19
N THR A 58 -3.99 -6.37 -16.06
CA THR A 58 -5.19 -6.51 -16.90
C THR A 58 -5.94 -7.81 -16.61
N ILE A 59 -7.28 -7.77 -16.71
CA ILE A 59 -8.13 -8.97 -16.80
C ILE A 59 -8.86 -8.89 -18.12
N GLU A 60 -8.77 -9.95 -18.93
CA GLU A 60 -9.35 -9.97 -20.28
C GLU A 60 -8.93 -8.75 -21.12
N ASN A 61 -7.65 -8.35 -21.04
CA ASN A 61 -7.07 -7.16 -21.68
C ASN A 61 -7.62 -5.80 -21.20
N ILE A 62 -8.49 -5.76 -20.19
CA ILE A 62 -9.00 -4.53 -19.59
C ILE A 62 -8.13 -4.18 -18.37
N PRO A 63 -7.54 -2.98 -18.31
CA PRO A 63 -6.81 -2.52 -17.13
C PRO A 63 -7.70 -2.57 -15.89
N VAL A 64 -7.27 -3.33 -14.88
CA VAL A 64 -8.03 -3.45 -13.64
C VAL A 64 -7.85 -2.16 -12.84
N THR A 65 -8.96 -1.49 -12.60
CA THR A 65 -9.00 -0.31 -11.73
C THR A 65 -9.61 -0.66 -10.37
N ILE A 66 -9.21 0.09 -9.35
CA ILE A 66 -9.86 0.02 -8.04
C ILE A 66 -11.00 1.05 -7.97
N HIS A 67 -12.06 0.73 -7.24
CA HIS A 67 -13.14 1.69 -7.01
C HIS A 67 -12.61 2.96 -6.32
N ASN A 68 -13.17 4.12 -6.69
CA ASN A 68 -12.78 5.43 -6.17
C ASN A 68 -12.77 5.50 -4.63
N LYS A 69 -13.71 4.82 -3.97
CA LYS A 69 -13.73 4.72 -2.50
C LYS A 69 -12.47 4.06 -1.95
N LEU A 70 -12.10 2.89 -2.47
CA LEU A 70 -10.90 2.18 -2.07
C LEU A 70 -9.63 3.00 -2.36
N ASN A 71 -9.59 3.68 -3.51
CA ASN A 71 -8.47 4.58 -3.86
C ASN A 71 -8.33 5.73 -2.85
N ARG A 72 -9.45 6.34 -2.46
CA ARG A 72 -9.49 7.40 -1.44
C ARG A 72 -9.00 6.87 -0.09
N ASP A 73 -9.50 5.72 0.33
CA ASP A 73 -9.13 5.09 1.60
C ASP A 73 -7.62 4.77 1.64
N LEU A 74 -7.08 4.18 0.57
CA LEU A 74 -5.64 3.92 0.43
C LEU A 74 -4.81 5.20 0.49
N THR A 75 -5.25 6.26 -0.21
CA THR A 75 -4.53 7.54 -0.27
C THR A 75 -4.49 8.22 1.10
N VAL A 76 -5.63 8.28 1.80
CA VAL A 76 -5.72 8.90 3.14
C VAL A 76 -4.84 8.13 4.13
N ASN A 77 -4.95 6.80 4.16
CA ASN A 77 -4.19 5.97 5.09
C ASN A 77 -2.68 6.01 4.79
N LEU A 78 -2.26 6.02 3.53
CA LEU A 78 -0.86 6.18 3.16
C LEU A 78 -0.31 7.53 3.64
N ARG A 79 -1.05 8.63 3.45
CA ARG A 79 -0.65 9.96 3.92
C ARG A 79 -0.50 10.00 5.44
N GLU A 80 -1.44 9.41 6.19
CA GLU A 80 -1.34 9.31 7.64
C GLU A 80 -0.09 8.51 8.06
N VAL A 81 0.14 7.35 7.44
CA VAL A 81 1.28 6.48 7.75
C VAL A 81 2.62 7.16 7.41
N LEU A 82 2.71 7.91 6.32
CA LEU A 82 3.88 8.72 5.97
C LEU A 82 4.09 9.88 6.96
N ALA A 83 3.02 10.56 7.39
CA ALA A 83 3.11 11.62 8.40
C ALA A 83 3.63 11.07 9.74
N MET A 84 3.19 9.88 10.13
CA MET A 84 3.70 9.19 11.33
C MET A 84 5.16 8.75 11.17
N TYR A 85 5.54 8.24 9.99
CA TYR A 85 6.93 7.91 9.66
C TYR A 85 7.85 9.13 9.79
N ASN A 86 7.43 10.28 9.27
CA ASN A 86 8.19 11.53 9.37
C ASN A 86 8.34 12.04 10.81
N ARG A 87 7.46 11.63 11.73
CA ARG A 87 7.57 11.88 13.17
C ARG A 87 8.42 10.84 13.91
N GLY A 88 9.04 9.89 13.20
CA GLY A 88 9.90 8.85 13.76
C GLY A 88 9.19 7.54 14.11
N ILE A 89 7.89 7.40 13.82
CA ILE A 89 7.14 6.17 14.09
C ILE A 89 7.34 5.17 12.95
N ARG A 90 8.02 4.06 13.22
CA ARG A 90 8.32 3.03 12.22
C ARG A 90 7.09 2.13 11.94
N LEU A 91 6.23 2.58 11.03
CA LEU A 91 5.08 1.80 10.53
C LEU A 91 5.30 1.17 9.15
N ILE A 92 6.31 1.65 8.43
CA ILE A 92 6.67 1.19 7.08
C ILE A 92 7.96 0.39 7.17
N PHE A 93 7.99 -0.79 6.54
CA PHE A 93 9.12 -1.71 6.63
C PHE A 93 10.27 -1.37 5.68
N PRO A 94 10.03 -1.01 4.40
CA PRO A 94 11.12 -0.57 3.52
C PRO A 94 11.79 0.72 4.00
N ASP A 95 13.09 0.85 3.71
CA ASP A 95 13.80 2.13 3.86
C ASP A 95 13.40 3.09 2.74
N ILE A 96 12.30 3.81 2.95
CA ILE A 96 11.73 4.74 1.97
C ILE A 96 12.74 5.82 1.57
N LYS A 97 13.52 6.35 2.51
CA LYS A 97 14.46 7.45 2.22
C LYS A 97 15.59 6.97 1.33
N TYR A 98 16.13 5.78 1.61
CA TYR A 98 17.15 5.17 0.75
C TYR A 98 16.61 4.91 -0.66
N ILE A 99 15.44 4.26 -0.76
CA ILE A 99 14.83 3.94 -2.05
C ILE A 99 14.48 5.21 -2.82
N GLN A 100 13.93 6.24 -2.15
CA GLN A 100 13.61 7.52 -2.77
C GLN A 100 14.84 8.17 -3.41
N ARG A 101 15.94 8.25 -2.65
CA ARG A 101 17.20 8.81 -3.19
C ARG A 101 17.69 8.02 -4.41
N LYS A 102 17.61 6.69 -4.37
CA LYS A 102 17.97 5.85 -5.53
C LYS A 102 17.08 6.11 -6.74
N MET A 103 15.78 6.31 -6.53
CA MET A 103 14.85 6.67 -7.60
C MET A 103 15.16 8.05 -8.18
N GLU A 104 15.55 9.02 -7.35
CA GLU A 104 15.92 10.38 -7.77
C GLU A 104 17.25 10.40 -8.56
N GLU A 105 18.24 9.61 -8.13
CA GLU A 105 19.52 9.43 -8.86
C GLU A 105 19.32 8.88 -10.28
N GLU A 106 18.32 8.03 -10.49
CA GLU A 106 18.00 7.41 -11.79
C GLU A 106 17.21 8.34 -12.74
N LEU A 107 16.77 9.51 -12.28
CA LEU A 107 16.05 10.52 -13.07
C LEU A 107 16.95 11.63 -13.64
N ILE A 108 18.22 11.66 -13.22
CA ILE A 108 19.26 12.60 -13.67
C ILE A 108 19.98 11.98 -14.86
#